data_AF-A0A2J4YHQ7-F1
#
_entry.id   AF-A0A2J4YHQ7-F1
#
_cell.length_a   1.000
_cell.length_b   1.000
_cell.length_c   1.000
_cell.angle_alpha   90.00
_cell.angle_beta   90.00
_cell.angle_gamma   90.00
#
_symmetry.space_group_name_H-M   'P 1'
#
loop_
_entity.id
_entity.type
_entity.pdbx_description
1 polymer ?
#
loop_
_entity_poly.entity_id
_entity_poly.type
_entity_poly.pdbx_seq_one_letter_code
_entity_poly.pdbx_strand_id
1 'polypeptide(L)'
;MTEGTIKTSKYEIIAIFREELRKQAEIEVFVNNKSTITQLTRVDFAEFHISTTSKIPAGHKVKFILHSDSGKIEFCSTLKKSYAGGEGKCRKVAFTLPECIQVVQRRRDPRFRLRHEHEFFCHGRHKNGENYLFEIKDISDGGCALMTRSPNLKFLSHNAILKNAIL
;
A
#
# COMPACT_ATOMS: atom_id res chain seq x y z
N MET A 1 6.77 -2.96 -18.01
CA MET A 1 6.71 -3.35 -16.58
C MET A 1 8.11 -3.20 -16.03
N THR A 2 8.36 -2.28 -15.10
CA THR A 2 9.62 -2.27 -14.34
C THR A 2 9.50 -3.34 -13.26
N GLU A 3 10.25 -4.42 -13.39
CA GLU A 3 10.46 -5.37 -12.30
C GLU A 3 10.98 -4.60 -11.07
N GLY A 4 10.41 -4.85 -9.89
CA GLY A 4 10.81 -4.17 -8.67
C GLY A 4 12.29 -4.39 -8.35
N THR A 5 12.95 -3.41 -7.76
CA THR A 5 14.36 -3.51 -7.37
C THR A 5 14.51 -4.41 -6.15
N ILE A 6 15.34 -5.45 -6.26
CA ILE A 6 15.66 -6.35 -5.16
C ILE A 6 16.83 -5.76 -4.37
N LYS A 7 16.70 -5.72 -3.03
CA LYS A 7 17.76 -5.29 -2.11
C LYS A 7 18.07 -6.43 -1.12
N THR A 8 19.34 -6.83 -1.07
CA THR A 8 19.84 -7.92 -0.21
C THR A 8 20.91 -7.44 0.78
N SER A 9 21.34 -6.18 0.68
CA SER A 9 22.33 -5.61 1.60
C SER A 9 21.73 -5.44 2.99
N LYS A 10 22.25 -6.18 3.98
CA LYS A 10 21.77 -6.16 5.38
C LYS A 10 21.70 -4.74 5.95
N TYR A 11 22.76 -3.95 5.76
CA TYR A 11 22.81 -2.58 6.30
C TYR A 11 21.82 -1.64 5.61
N GLU A 12 21.59 -1.84 4.31
CA GLU A 12 20.59 -1.08 3.55
C GLU A 12 19.17 -1.41 4.04
N ILE A 13 18.87 -2.70 4.25
CA ILE A 13 17.57 -3.14 4.78
C ILE A 13 17.33 -2.54 6.18
N ILE A 14 18.32 -2.57 7.06
CA ILE A 14 18.23 -1.95 8.40
C ILE A 14 17.95 -0.45 8.27
N ALA A 15 18.67 0.25 7.40
CA ALA A 15 18.51 1.69 7.20
C ALA A 15 17.08 2.03 6.72
N ILE A 16 16.56 1.26 5.76
CA ILE A 16 15.18 1.39 5.26
C ILE A 16 14.19 1.20 6.41
N PHE A 17 14.25 0.08 7.14
CA PHE A 17 13.30 -0.18 8.23
C PHE A 17 13.36 0.88 9.34
N ARG A 18 14.54 1.39 9.67
CA ARG A 18 14.69 2.48 10.66
C ARG A 18 14.07 3.78 10.17
N GLU A 19 14.21 4.10 8.89
CA GLU A 19 13.62 5.30 8.31
C GLU A 19 12.09 5.21 8.25
N GLU A 20 11.57 4.07 7.82
CA GLU A 20 10.13 3.83 7.72
C GLU A 20 9.46 3.76 9.10
N LEU A 21 10.19 3.28 10.13
CA LEU A 21 9.78 3.41 11.54
C LEU A 21 9.67 4.89 11.96
N ARG A 22 10.64 5.74 11.62
CA ARG A 22 10.59 7.18 11.96
C ARG A 22 9.40 7.88 11.31
N LYS A 23 9.13 7.53 10.05
CA LYS A 23 7.99 8.05 9.29
C LYS A 23 6.63 7.49 9.73
N GLN A 24 6.62 6.51 10.63
CA GLN A 24 5.41 5.78 11.04
C GLN A 24 4.66 5.20 9.84
N ALA A 25 5.42 4.67 8.88
CA ALA A 25 4.88 4.07 7.66
C ALA A 25 3.96 2.88 7.99
N GLU A 26 2.88 2.76 7.21
CA GLU A 26 1.95 1.66 7.34
C GLU A 26 2.60 0.36 6.86
N ILE A 27 2.46 -0.69 7.68
CA ILE A 27 2.86 -2.05 7.34
C ILE A 27 1.63 -2.94 7.29
N GLU A 28 1.43 -3.59 6.15
CA GLU A 28 0.38 -4.56 5.93
C GLU A 28 0.92 -5.97 6.16
N VAL A 29 0.18 -6.76 6.93
CA VAL A 29 0.55 -8.14 7.31
C VAL A 29 -0.50 -9.10 6.78
N PHE A 30 -0.06 -10.14 6.06
CA PHE A 30 -0.95 -11.13 5.46
C PHE A 30 -0.89 -12.45 6.22
N VAL A 31 -1.98 -12.80 6.90
CA VAL A 31 -2.13 -14.07 7.65
C VAL A 31 -3.46 -14.72 7.30
N ASN A 32 -3.45 -15.97 6.82
CA ASN A 32 -4.66 -16.76 6.53
C ASN A 32 -5.70 -16.02 5.67
N ASN A 33 -5.27 -15.43 4.54
CA ASN A 33 -6.08 -14.61 3.63
C ASN A 33 -6.71 -13.34 4.24
N LYS A 34 -6.32 -12.98 5.47
CA LYS A 34 -6.67 -11.69 6.07
C LYS A 34 -5.47 -10.77 6.03
N SER A 35 -5.73 -9.53 5.63
CA SER A 35 -4.78 -8.42 5.74
C SER A 35 -5.08 -7.65 7.02
N THR A 36 -4.03 -7.23 7.73
CA THR A 36 -4.13 -6.28 8.83
C THR A 36 -3.08 -5.20 8.63
N ILE A 37 -3.50 -3.94 8.70
CA ILE A 37 -2.61 -2.77 8.64
C ILE A 37 -2.23 -2.37 10.07
N THR A 38 -0.95 -2.11 10.28
CA THR A 38 -0.38 -1.63 11.54
C THR A 38 0.85 -0.78 11.25
N GLN A 39 1.70 -0.53 12.25
CA GLN A 39 2.95 0.21 12.13
C GLN A 39 4.10 -0.55 12.78
N LEU A 40 5.32 -0.23 12.33
CA LEU A 40 6.54 -0.65 13.02
C LEU A 40 6.61 0.03 14.39
N THR A 41 6.97 -0.74 15.42
CA THR A 41 7.09 -0.24 16.80
C THR A 41 8.53 -0.18 17.29
N ARG A 42 9.40 -1.02 16.71
CA ARG A 42 10.83 -1.09 17.03
C ARG A 42 11.58 -1.83 15.91
N VAL A 43 12.81 -1.44 15.64
CA VAL A 43 13.71 -2.09 14.68
C VAL A 43 15.11 -2.18 15.29
N ASP A 44 15.66 -3.39 15.25
CA ASP A 44 16.96 -3.77 15.80
C ASP A 44 17.83 -4.34 14.67
N PHE A 45 19.09 -4.72 14.95
CA PHE A 45 20.00 -5.27 13.94
C PHE A 45 19.59 -6.66 13.39
N ALA A 46 18.64 -7.32 14.04
CA ALA A 46 18.22 -8.69 13.71
C ALA A 46 16.71 -8.87 13.63
N GLU A 47 15.92 -7.94 14.18
CA GLU A 47 14.48 -8.12 14.38
C GLU A 47 13.75 -6.80 14.17
N PHE A 48 12.48 -6.89 13.76
CA PHE A 48 11.54 -5.78 13.79
C PHE A 48 10.28 -6.17 14.55
N HIS A 49 9.61 -5.18 15.14
CA HIS A 49 8.45 -5.40 16.00
C HIS A 49 7.22 -4.69 15.46
N ILE A 50 6.07 -5.34 15.57
CA ILE A 50 4.76 -4.74 15.31
C ILE A 50 3.81 -5.03 16.47
N SER A 51 2.76 -4.21 16.57
CA SER A 51 1.62 -4.48 17.44
C SER A 51 0.46 -5.02 16.62
N THR A 52 -0.11 -6.15 17.02
CA THR A 52 -1.27 -6.74 16.34
C THR A 52 -2.22 -7.41 17.32
N THR A 53 -3.51 -7.39 17.00
CA THR A 53 -4.55 -8.14 17.72
C THR A 53 -4.68 -9.57 17.19
N SER A 54 -4.28 -9.78 15.93
CA SER A 54 -4.33 -11.06 15.23
C SER A 54 -3.36 -12.08 15.81
N LYS A 55 -3.80 -13.33 15.96
CA LYS A 55 -2.89 -14.43 16.32
C LYS A 55 -2.08 -14.81 15.08
N ILE A 56 -0.76 -14.68 15.17
CA ILE A 56 0.16 -15.06 14.10
C ILE A 56 0.76 -16.42 14.48
N PRO A 57 0.61 -17.47 13.65
CA PRO A 57 1.17 -18.78 13.93
C PRO A 57 2.71 -18.75 13.89
N ALA A 58 3.35 -19.36 14.88
CA ALA A 58 4.81 -19.44 14.96
C ALA A 58 5.38 -20.35 13.86
N GLY A 59 6.60 -20.04 13.40
CA GLY A 59 7.32 -20.84 12.40
C GLY A 59 6.92 -20.61 10.93
N HIS A 60 5.81 -19.93 10.67
CA HIS A 60 5.41 -19.59 9.30
C HIS A 60 6.15 -18.34 8.78
N LYS A 61 6.56 -18.39 7.51
CA LYS A 61 6.96 -17.19 6.75
C LYS A 61 5.70 -16.40 6.45
N VAL A 62 5.62 -15.20 7.00
CA VAL A 62 4.51 -14.25 6.83
C VAL A 62 4.91 -13.24 5.76
N LYS A 63 3.98 -12.91 4.85
CA LYS A 63 4.17 -11.86 3.85
C LYS A 63 3.82 -10.50 4.44
N PHE A 64 4.65 -9.51 4.12
CA PHE A 64 4.49 -8.13 4.51
C PHE A 64 4.56 -7.20 3.29
N ILE A 65 3.86 -6.07 3.39
CA ILE A 65 4.00 -4.94 2.47
C ILE A 65 4.19 -3.67 3.30
N LEU A 66 5.29 -2.98 3.09
CA LEU A 66 5.54 -1.65 3.67
C LEU A 66 5.14 -0.57 2.67
N HIS A 67 4.34 0.39 3.11
CA HIS A 67 3.90 1.52 2.31
C HIS A 67 4.84 2.71 2.49
N SER A 68 5.98 2.66 1.80
CA SER A 68 6.96 3.75 1.76
C SER A 68 6.61 4.78 0.68
N ASP A 69 7.04 6.02 0.87
CA ASP A 69 7.00 7.08 -0.16
C ASP A 69 7.75 6.66 -1.44
N SER A 70 8.80 5.85 -1.28
CA SER A 70 9.63 5.37 -2.38
C SER A 70 8.98 4.27 -3.22
N GLY A 71 7.93 3.62 -2.69
CA GLY A 71 7.24 2.50 -3.33
C GLY A 71 6.76 1.47 -2.31
N LYS A 72 6.09 0.42 -2.82
CA LYS A 72 5.68 -0.70 -1.98
C LYS A 72 6.87 -1.63 -1.76
N ILE A 73 7.22 -1.90 -0.51
CA ILE A 73 8.31 -2.81 -0.18
C ILE A 73 7.71 -4.15 0.23
N GLU A 74 7.86 -5.17 -0.61
CA GLU A 74 7.37 -6.52 -0.36
C GLU A 74 8.47 -7.40 0.22
N PHE A 75 8.16 -8.15 1.28
CA PHE A 75 9.10 -9.09 1.88
C PHE A 75 8.38 -10.19 2.67
N CYS A 76 9.12 -11.25 2.99
CA CYS A 76 8.66 -12.33 3.86
C CYS A 76 9.56 -12.41 5.09
N SER A 77 8.95 -12.64 6.25
CA SER A 77 9.70 -12.78 7.51
C SER A 77 9.06 -13.84 8.41
N THR A 78 9.88 -14.44 9.28
CA THR A 78 9.45 -15.46 10.25
C THR A 78 9.19 -14.86 11.62
N LEU A 79 8.09 -15.27 12.25
CA LEU A 79 7.79 -14.88 13.62
C LEU A 79 8.84 -15.52 14.55
N LYS A 80 9.56 -14.69 15.31
CA LYS A 80 10.59 -15.14 16.26
C LYS A 80 10.05 -15.19 17.69
N LYS A 81 9.37 -14.13 18.13
CA LYS A 81 8.82 -14.03 19.49
C LYS A 81 7.44 -13.40 19.46
N SER A 82 6.55 -13.91 20.29
CA SER A 82 5.25 -13.32 20.56
C SER A 82 5.18 -12.98 22.04
N TYR A 83 5.01 -11.72 22.37
CA TYR A 83 4.81 -11.26 23.73
C TYR A 83 3.31 -11.23 24.00
N ALA A 84 2.85 -12.05 24.94
CA ALA A 84 1.46 -12.03 25.36
C ALA A 84 1.14 -10.65 25.95
N GLY A 85 0.25 -9.90 25.28
CA GLY A 85 -0.46 -8.80 25.94
C GLY A 85 -1.47 -9.39 26.91
N GLY A 86 -1.67 -8.75 28.07
CA GLY A 86 -2.78 -9.09 28.96
C GLY A 86 -4.12 -9.02 28.22
N GLU A 87 -5.16 -9.68 28.76
CA GLU A 87 -6.48 -9.77 28.14
C GLU A 87 -6.96 -8.41 27.61
N GLY A 88 -7.35 -8.37 26.33
CA GLY A 88 -7.82 -7.16 25.63
C GLY A 88 -6.75 -6.23 25.06
N LYS A 89 -5.44 -6.50 25.22
CA LYS A 89 -4.36 -5.64 24.70
C LYS A 89 -3.72 -6.16 23.41
N CYS A 90 -3.28 -5.23 22.56
CA CYS A 90 -2.46 -5.52 21.38
C CYS A 90 -1.23 -6.36 21.78
N ARG A 91 -1.00 -7.47 21.06
CA ARG A 91 0.19 -8.30 21.25
C ARG A 91 1.35 -7.64 20.53
N LYS A 92 2.49 -7.54 21.21
CA LYS A 92 3.75 -7.17 20.57
C LYS A 92 4.37 -8.43 20.01
N VAL A 93 4.68 -8.44 18.73
CA VAL A 93 5.29 -9.58 18.05
C VAL A 93 6.57 -9.13 17.39
N ALA A 94 7.60 -9.98 17.46
CA ALA A 94 8.91 -9.75 16.89
C ALA A 94 9.17 -10.74 15.75
N PHE A 95 9.63 -10.19 14.64
CA PHE A 95 9.92 -10.87 13.40
C PHE A 95 11.40 -10.75 13.08
N THR A 96 11.96 -11.77 12.43
CA THR A 96 13.33 -11.70 11.93
C THR A 96 13.45 -10.62 10.85
N LEU A 97 14.52 -9.84 10.86
CA LEU A 97 14.74 -8.88 9.78
C LEU A 97 14.89 -9.65 8.45
N PRO A 98 14.19 -9.25 7.36
CA PRO A 98 14.29 -9.97 6.10
C PRO A 98 15.70 -9.88 5.53
N GLU A 99 16.18 -10.97 4.92
CA GLU A 99 17.46 -11.00 4.20
C GLU A 99 17.34 -10.39 2.78
N CYS A 100 16.11 -10.27 2.28
CA CYS A 100 15.81 -9.78 0.95
C CYS A 100 14.48 -9.02 0.98
N ILE A 101 14.46 -7.84 0.37
CA ILE A 101 13.25 -7.04 0.17
C ILE A 101 13.12 -6.67 -1.31
N GLN A 102 11.89 -6.57 -1.79
CA GLN A 102 11.59 -6.15 -3.15
C GLN A 102 10.85 -4.82 -3.14
N VAL A 103 11.49 -3.77 -3.67
CA VAL A 103 10.89 -2.44 -3.78
C VAL A 103 10.19 -2.34 -5.14
N VAL A 104 8.86 -2.33 -5.09
CA VAL A 104 8.01 -2.21 -6.27
C VAL A 104 7.49 -0.79 -6.37
N GLN A 105 8.01 -0.05 -7.35
CA GLN A 105 7.46 1.23 -7.78
C GLN A 105 6.92 1.09 -9.20
N ARG A 106 5.58 1.03 -9.33
CA ARG A 106 4.93 0.83 -10.63
C ARG A 106 4.80 2.12 -11.42
N ARG A 107 4.80 3.29 -10.75
CA ARG A 107 4.61 4.59 -11.41
C ARG A 107 5.96 5.28 -11.59
N ARG A 108 6.24 5.71 -12.81
CA ARG A 108 7.38 6.58 -13.11
C ARG A 108 7.06 8.04 -12.79
N ASP A 109 5.81 8.44 -13.06
CA ASP A 109 5.32 9.79 -12.81
C ASP A 109 4.49 9.85 -11.51
N PRO A 110 4.82 10.76 -10.58
CA PRO A 110 4.06 10.94 -9.36
C PRO A 110 2.66 11.51 -9.66
N ARG A 111 1.69 11.16 -8.82
CA ARG A 111 0.35 11.77 -8.88
C ARG A 111 0.27 12.95 -7.95
N PHE A 112 -0.16 14.08 -8.48
CA PHE A 112 -0.56 15.21 -7.67
C PHE A 112 -1.98 14.95 -7.16
N ARG A 113 -2.12 14.94 -5.84
CA ARG A 113 -3.44 14.97 -5.22
C ARG A 113 -3.92 16.40 -5.25
N LEU A 114 -5.10 16.60 -5.82
CA LEU A 114 -5.73 17.91 -5.86
C LEU A 114 -6.23 18.23 -4.45
N ARG A 115 -5.97 19.45 -3.99
CA ARG A 115 -6.56 19.92 -2.74
C ARG A 115 -8.08 20.06 -2.95
N HIS A 116 -8.87 19.73 -1.93
CA HIS A 116 -10.33 19.80 -1.96
C HIS A 116 -10.90 21.21 -2.23
N GLU A 117 -10.04 22.23 -2.26
CA GLU A 117 -10.42 23.62 -2.59
C GLU A 117 -10.62 23.84 -4.09
N HIS A 118 -10.12 22.93 -4.93
CA HIS A 118 -10.31 22.99 -6.38
C HIS A 118 -11.16 21.82 -6.85
N GLU A 119 -12.37 22.12 -7.30
CA GLU A 119 -13.27 21.13 -7.88
C GLU A 119 -12.93 20.93 -9.36
N PHE A 120 -12.08 19.94 -9.64
CA PHE A 120 -11.80 19.51 -11.00
C PHE A 120 -12.78 18.41 -11.42
N PHE A 121 -13.34 18.52 -12.62
CA PHE A 121 -14.37 17.62 -13.10
C PHE A 121 -14.01 17.02 -14.46
N CYS A 122 -14.48 15.81 -14.70
CA CYS A 122 -14.43 15.15 -15.99
C CYS A 122 -15.87 14.84 -16.43
N HIS A 123 -16.25 15.29 -17.63
CA HIS A 123 -17.58 15.08 -18.16
C HIS A 123 -17.59 14.66 -19.62
N GLY A 124 -18.69 14.04 -20.05
CA GLY A 124 -18.85 13.56 -21.41
C GLY A 124 -20.10 12.72 -21.58
N ARG A 125 -20.15 11.94 -22.67
CA ARG A 125 -21.26 11.02 -22.97
C ARG A 125 -20.80 9.59 -23.11
N HIS A 126 -21.57 8.68 -22.52
CA HIS A 126 -21.46 7.24 -22.75
C HIS A 126 -21.93 6.87 -24.16
N LYS A 127 -21.66 5.62 -24.56
CA LYS A 127 -22.03 5.11 -25.90
C LYS A 127 -23.54 5.06 -26.13
N ASN A 128 -24.34 4.97 -25.07
CA ASN A 128 -25.82 5.05 -25.14
C ASN A 128 -26.35 6.50 -25.16
N GLY A 129 -25.47 7.51 -25.16
CA GLY A 129 -25.82 8.92 -25.16
C GLY A 129 -26.03 9.53 -23.77
N GLU A 130 -26.02 8.74 -22.70
CA GLU A 130 -26.15 9.26 -21.32
C GLU A 130 -24.94 10.11 -20.95
N ASN A 131 -25.19 11.26 -20.31
CA ASN A 131 -24.12 12.11 -19.80
C ASN A 131 -23.53 11.50 -18.52
N TYR A 132 -22.23 11.68 -18.33
CA TYR A 132 -21.56 11.40 -17.06
C TYR A 132 -20.84 12.63 -16.55
N LEU A 133 -20.70 12.69 -15.22
CA LEU A 133 -19.91 13.68 -14.50
C LEU A 133 -19.13 12.97 -13.40
N PHE A 134 -17.82 13.17 -13.38
CA PHE A 134 -16.91 12.64 -12.38
C PHE A 134 -16.10 13.77 -11.76
N GLU A 135 -15.80 13.65 -10.48
CA GLU A 135 -14.81 14.47 -9.78
C GLU A 135 -13.42 13.87 -9.97
N ILE A 136 -12.41 14.71 -10.25
CA ILE A 136 -11.02 14.28 -10.38
C ILE A 136 -10.34 14.33 -9.01
N LYS A 137 -9.97 13.17 -8.46
CA LYS A 137 -9.34 13.06 -7.13
C LYS A 137 -7.82 13.22 -7.16
N ASP A 138 -7.18 12.63 -8.15
CA ASP A 138 -5.74 12.76 -8.37
C ASP A 138 -5.44 12.77 -9.88
N ILE A 139 -4.36 13.44 -10.25
CA ILE A 139 -3.92 13.58 -11.65
C ILE A 139 -2.40 13.40 -11.77
N SER A 140 -1.99 12.83 -12.89
CA SER A 140 -0.60 12.70 -13.35
C SER A 140 -0.58 12.82 -14.87
N ASP A 141 0.60 12.99 -15.45
CA ASP A 141 0.78 13.08 -16.91
C ASP A 141 0.26 11.82 -17.65
N GLY A 142 0.29 10.67 -16.98
CA GLY A 142 -0.22 9.40 -17.52
C GLY A 142 -1.72 9.14 -17.29
N GLY A 143 -2.43 10.00 -16.57
CA GLY A 143 -3.87 9.86 -16.31
C GLY A 143 -4.31 10.28 -14.90
N CYS A 144 -5.59 10.07 -14.60
CA CYS A 144 -6.24 10.54 -13.37
C CYS A 144 -7.12 9.48 -12.69
N ALA A 145 -7.49 9.71 -11.44
CA ALA A 145 -8.52 8.96 -10.73
C ALA A 145 -9.84 9.75 -10.69
N LEU A 146 -10.91 9.11 -11.15
CA LEU A 146 -12.26 9.68 -11.22
C LEU A 146 -13.14 9.10 -10.11
N MET A 147 -14.00 9.93 -9.52
CA MET A 147 -14.95 9.55 -8.49
C MET A 147 -16.34 10.09 -8.80
N THR A 148 -17.37 9.29 -8.58
CA THR A 148 -18.77 9.73 -8.61
C THR A 148 -19.58 8.89 -7.65
N ARG A 149 -20.70 9.42 -7.16
CA ARG A 149 -21.61 8.70 -6.25
C ARG A 149 -22.51 7.70 -6.98
N SER A 150 -22.79 7.93 -8.27
CA SER A 150 -23.74 7.14 -9.07
C SER A 150 -23.15 6.77 -10.44
N PRO A 151 -22.17 5.84 -10.49
CA PRO A 151 -21.55 5.44 -11.75
C PRO A 151 -22.43 4.51 -12.57
N ASN A 152 -22.48 4.69 -13.89
CA ASN A 152 -23.04 3.68 -14.79
C ASN A 152 -21.98 2.60 -15.07
N LEU A 153 -21.97 1.56 -14.23
CA LEU A 153 -20.97 0.48 -14.27
C LEU A 153 -20.92 -0.29 -15.59
N LYS A 154 -22.01 -0.27 -16.38
CA LYS A 154 -22.07 -0.93 -17.70
C LYS A 154 -20.98 -0.42 -18.66
N PHE A 155 -20.58 0.85 -18.52
CA PHE A 155 -19.57 1.49 -19.37
C PHE A 155 -18.20 1.64 -18.71
N LEU A 156 -18.02 1.10 -17.50
CA LEU A 156 -16.81 1.25 -16.67
C LEU A 156 -16.15 -0.09 -16.34
N SER A 157 -16.32 -1.08 -17.22
CA SER A 157 -15.62 -2.37 -17.11
C SER A 157 -14.11 -2.22 -17.35
N HIS A 158 -13.34 -3.25 -16.99
CA HIS A 158 -11.89 -3.24 -17.19
C HIS A 158 -11.55 -3.00 -18.67
N ASN A 159 -10.66 -2.03 -18.94
CA ASN A 159 -10.28 -1.55 -20.28
C ASN A 159 -11.43 -0.94 -21.10
N ALA A 160 -12.53 -0.53 -20.46
CA ALA A 160 -13.55 0.29 -21.12
C ALA A 160 -12.99 1.66 -21.52
N ILE A 161 -13.53 2.21 -22.60
CA ILE A 161 -13.05 3.47 -23.20
C ILE A 161 -14.12 4.54 -23.05
N LEU A 162 -13.77 5.63 -22.36
CA LEU A 162 -14.49 6.89 -22.37
C LEU A 162 -13.90 7.79 -23.47
N LYS A 163 -14.52 7.80 -24.66
CA LYS A 163 -14.09 8.67 -25.76
C LYS A 163 -14.61 10.09 -25.57
N ASN A 164 -13.83 11.08 -26.02
CA ASN A 164 -14.19 12.50 -26.02
C ASN A 164 -14.59 13.03 -24.63
N ALA A 165 -13.95 12.50 -23.59
CA ALA A 165 -14.07 13.05 -22.25
C ALA A 165 -13.40 14.43 -22.21
N ILE A 166 -14.02 15.37 -21.51
CA ILE A 166 -13.53 16.73 -21.29
C ILE A 166 -13.09 16.80 -19.83
N LEU A 167 -11.86 17.27 -19.61
CA LEU A 167 -11.20 17.46 -18.32
C LEU A 167 -11.14 18.94 -17.96
#